data_AF-A0A951RG06-F1
#
_entry.id   AF-A0A951RG06-F1
#
_cell.length_a   1.000
_cell.length_b   1.000
_cell.length_c   1.000
_cell.angle_alpha   90.00
_cell.angle_beta   90.00
_cell.angle_gamma   90.00
#
_symmetry.space_group_name_H-M   'P 1'
#
loop_
_entity.id
_entity.type
_entity.pdbx_description
1 polymer ?
#
loop_
_entity_poly.entity_id
_entity_poly.type
_entity_poly.pdbx_seq_one_letter_code
_entity_poly.pdbx_strand_id
1 'polypeptide(L)'
;MDLSKIMAISGKSGLFKIISQARGGLIVESLTDGKKMPVFASHRSSVLDDISMFTYTEDIPLKNVLWSIFQKEDGKEVSIDLKADGSVLYDYFESVLPEFDKDRVYPSDIKKVLAWYNQLLKHDLISEPKEEEEEAESEKEETAESAPAKKKAEEKPKAPKKAAAPKKTTARTEGAKKTNTIRKTKKG
;
A
#
# COMPACT_ATOMS: atom_id res chain seq x y z
N MET A 1 10.37 7.47 -18.78
CA MET A 1 10.63 7.64 -17.33
C MET A 1 10.98 6.27 -16.74
N ASP A 2 11.91 6.17 -15.79
CA ASP A 2 12.21 4.91 -15.07
C ASP A 2 11.67 4.97 -13.64
N LEU A 3 10.57 4.26 -13.37
CA LEU A 3 9.94 4.18 -12.05
C LEU A 3 10.29 2.91 -11.27
N SER A 4 11.01 1.95 -11.88
CA SER A 4 11.37 0.65 -11.29
C SER A 4 12.20 0.77 -10.00
N LYS A 5 12.89 1.91 -9.82
CA LYS A 5 13.73 2.20 -8.66
C LYS A 5 13.05 3.10 -7.63
N ILE A 6 11.80 3.51 -7.85
CA ILE A 6 11.07 4.38 -6.93
C ILE A 6 9.96 3.56 -6.27
N MET A 7 9.85 3.69 -4.96
CA MET A 7 8.96 2.87 -4.14
C MET A 7 8.18 3.74 -3.14
N ALA A 8 6.91 3.41 -2.96
CA ALA A 8 6.08 3.94 -1.90
C ALA A 8 6.01 2.93 -0.73
N ILE A 9 6.06 3.43 0.50
CA ILE A 9 5.98 2.60 1.71
C ILE A 9 4.74 3.01 2.50
N SER A 10 3.83 2.06 2.72
CA SER A 10 2.60 2.30 3.49
C SER A 10 2.91 2.79 4.90
N GLY A 11 2.19 3.83 5.35
CA GLY A 11 2.39 4.46 6.65
C GLY A 11 3.58 5.43 6.72
N LYS A 12 4.36 5.57 5.64
CA LYS A 12 5.40 6.60 5.53
C LYS A 12 5.02 7.61 4.45
N SER A 13 5.21 8.88 4.75
CA SER A 13 5.02 9.95 3.79
C SER A 13 6.16 9.96 2.78
N GLY A 14 5.82 10.14 1.51
CA GLY A 14 6.77 10.37 0.44
C GLY A 14 7.25 9.11 -0.27
N LEU A 15 8.19 9.35 -1.18
CA LEU A 15 8.78 8.33 -2.04
C LEU A 15 10.20 7.98 -1.61
N PHE A 16 10.60 6.76 -1.94
CA PHE A 16 11.89 6.20 -1.58
C PHE A 16 12.57 5.60 -2.81
N LYS A 17 13.84 5.94 -3.03
CA LYS A 17 14.66 5.37 -4.09
C LYS A 17 15.36 4.12 -3.60
N ILE A 18 15.27 3.03 -4.35
CA ILE A 18 15.98 1.78 -4.05
C ILE A 18 17.46 1.99 -4.38
N ILE A 19 18.33 1.77 -3.38
CA ILE A 19 19.79 1.92 -3.53
C ILE A 19 20.44 0.55 -3.73
N SER A 20 20.09 -0.42 -2.90
CA SER A 20 20.69 -1.75 -2.93
C SER A 20 19.80 -2.80 -2.28
N GLN A 21 20.11 -4.06 -2.57
CA GLN A 21 19.55 -5.23 -1.88
C GLN A 21 20.39 -5.53 -0.63
N ALA A 22 19.76 -5.88 0.48
CA ALA A 22 20.40 -6.31 1.71
C ALA A 22 19.89 -7.70 2.14
N ARG A 23 20.58 -8.33 3.09
CA ARG A 23 20.16 -9.64 3.62
C ARG A 23 18.84 -9.49 4.38
N GLY A 24 17.73 -9.82 3.71
CA GLY A 24 16.37 -9.76 4.26
C GLY A 24 15.55 -8.54 3.85
N GLY A 25 15.99 -7.73 2.88
CA GLY A 25 15.20 -6.60 2.38
C GLY A 25 15.95 -5.66 1.44
N LEU A 26 15.44 -4.44 1.33
CA LEU A 26 15.97 -3.36 0.50
C LEU A 26 16.60 -2.27 1.37
N ILE A 27 17.66 -1.63 0.88
CA ILE A 27 18.11 -0.34 1.40
C ILE A 27 17.59 0.74 0.47
N VAL A 28 16.83 1.67 1.03
CA VAL A 28 16.21 2.76 0.29
C VAL A 28 16.62 4.11 0.85
N GLU A 29 16.60 5.12 -0.01
CA GLU A 29 16.83 6.53 0.33
C GLU A 29 15.50 7.28 0.24
N SER A 30 15.12 8.04 1.25
CA SER A 30 13.96 8.93 1.07
C SER A 30 14.31 10.05 0.09
N LEU A 31 13.40 10.35 -0.83
CA LEU A 31 13.53 11.53 -1.68
C LEU A 31 13.40 12.83 -0.88
N THR A 32 12.65 12.83 0.23
CA THR A 32 12.40 14.07 1.00
C THR A 32 13.56 14.51 1.88
N ASP A 33 14.22 13.58 2.56
CA ASP A 33 15.22 13.89 3.58
C ASP A 33 16.60 13.30 3.29
N GLY A 34 16.76 12.55 2.19
CA GLY A 34 18.00 11.89 1.79
C GLY A 34 18.47 10.79 2.75
N LYS A 35 17.66 10.43 3.76
CA LYS A 35 18.07 9.44 4.75
C LYS A 35 17.89 8.03 4.20
N LYS A 36 18.88 7.19 4.51
CA LYS A 36 18.88 5.77 4.14
C LYS A 36 18.18 4.96 5.24
N MET A 37 17.31 4.04 4.84
CA MET A 37 16.63 3.14 5.76
C MET A 37 16.46 1.74 5.17
N PRO A 38 16.51 0.68 6.01
CA PRO A 38 16.16 -0.65 5.57
C PRO A 38 14.65 -0.82 5.46
N VAL A 39 14.21 -1.51 4.41
CA VAL A 39 12.82 -1.93 4.18
C VAL A 39 12.80 -3.45 4.12
N PHE A 40 12.23 -4.06 5.15
CA PHE A 40 12.04 -5.51 5.23
C PHE A 40 10.73 -5.93 4.57
N ALA A 41 10.62 -7.20 4.18
CA ALA A 41 9.43 -7.80 3.56
C ALA A 41 8.13 -7.67 4.39
N SER A 42 8.24 -7.39 5.69
CA SER A 42 7.08 -7.11 6.56
C SER A 42 6.44 -5.74 6.31
N HIS A 43 7.17 -4.81 5.69
CA HIS A 43 6.61 -3.52 5.30
C HIS A 43 5.76 -3.70 4.05
N ARG A 44 4.57 -3.09 4.05
CA ARG A 44 3.77 -2.99 2.83
C ARG A 44 4.36 -1.89 1.96
N SER A 45 5.13 -2.27 0.95
CA SER A 45 5.76 -1.36 -0.01
C SER A 45 5.48 -1.81 -1.44
N SER A 46 5.32 -0.83 -2.33
CA SER A 46 5.03 -1.06 -3.74
C SER A 46 5.97 -0.20 -4.59
N VAL A 47 6.59 -0.81 -5.61
CA VAL A 47 7.35 -0.07 -6.62
C VAL A 47 6.35 0.72 -7.46
N LEU A 48 6.69 1.95 -7.83
CA LEU A 48 5.76 2.82 -8.57
C LEU A 48 5.44 2.30 -9.97
N ASP A 49 6.35 1.52 -10.54
CA ASP A 49 6.19 0.88 -11.85
C ASP A 49 5.09 -0.19 -11.85
N ASP A 50 4.92 -0.89 -10.72
CA ASP A 50 3.90 -1.95 -10.56
C ASP A 50 2.50 -1.36 -10.24
N ILE A 51 2.37 -0.05 -10.11
CA ILE A 51 1.11 0.60 -9.75
C ILE A 51 0.39 1.04 -11.02
N SER A 52 -0.89 0.71 -11.11
CA SER A 52 -1.82 1.16 -12.14
C SER A 52 -3.02 1.89 -11.51
N MET A 53 -3.71 2.66 -12.34
CA MET A 53 -4.95 3.34 -12.00
C MET A 53 -6.12 2.65 -12.70
N PHE A 54 -7.16 2.33 -11.93
CA PHE A 54 -8.38 1.71 -12.46
C PHE A 54 -9.11 2.67 -13.38
N THR A 55 -9.47 2.18 -14.57
CA THR A 55 -10.42 2.83 -15.47
C THR A 55 -11.61 1.90 -15.73
N TYR A 56 -12.62 2.39 -16.44
CA TYR A 56 -13.78 1.57 -16.78
C TYR A 56 -13.47 0.45 -17.80
N THR A 57 -12.37 0.56 -18.52
CA THR A 57 -11.99 -0.38 -19.60
C THR A 57 -10.77 -1.21 -19.22
N GLU A 58 -9.64 -0.55 -18.97
CA GLU A 58 -8.35 -1.18 -18.69
C GLU A 58 -7.54 -0.43 -17.64
N ASP A 59 -6.67 -1.14 -16.93
CA ASP A 59 -5.83 -0.50 -15.92
C ASP A 59 -4.70 0.28 -16.59
N ILE A 60 -4.61 1.58 -16.31
CA ILE A 60 -3.59 2.43 -16.92
C ILE A 60 -2.37 2.52 -15.99
N PRO A 61 -1.15 2.22 -16.47
CA PRO A 61 0.06 2.34 -15.65
C PRO A 61 0.25 3.75 -15.07
N LEU A 62 0.71 3.84 -13.82
CA LEU A 62 0.91 5.11 -13.12
C LEU A 62 1.89 6.04 -13.87
N LYS A 63 2.88 5.48 -14.58
CA LYS A 63 3.80 6.22 -15.46
C LYS A 63 3.06 7.13 -16.46
N ASN A 64 1.99 6.62 -17.07
CA ASN A 64 1.21 7.35 -18.07
C ASN A 64 0.36 8.45 -17.39
N VAL A 65 -0.24 8.14 -16.24
CA VAL A 65 -1.03 9.11 -15.48
C VAL A 65 -0.16 10.28 -14.99
N LEU A 66 1.02 10.00 -14.45
CA LEU A 66 1.97 11.03 -14.02
C LEU A 66 2.43 11.91 -15.20
N TRP A 67 2.60 11.33 -16.39
CA TRP A 67 2.92 12.06 -17.60
C TRP A 67 1.77 12.97 -18.05
N SER A 68 0.52 12.49 -18.02
CA SER A 68 -0.66 13.32 -18.31
C SER A 68 -0.77 14.52 -17.36
N ILE A 69 -0.46 14.33 -16.07
CA ILE A 69 -0.39 15.44 -15.09
C ILE A 69 0.72 16.43 -15.48
N PHE A 70 1.90 15.91 -15.84
CA PHE A 70 3.03 16.74 -16.26
C PHE A 70 2.69 17.63 -17.46
N GLN A 71 2.02 17.06 -18.46
CA GLN A 71 1.57 17.79 -19.65
C GLN A 71 0.52 18.85 -19.31
N LYS A 72 -0.43 18.53 -18.44
CA LYS A 72 -1.49 19.46 -18.02
C LYS A 72 -0.94 20.66 -17.25
N GLU A 73 0.05 20.45 -16.39
CA GLU A 73 0.65 21.50 -15.54
C GLU A 73 1.86 22.19 -16.21
N ASP A 74 2.19 21.85 -17.45
CA ASP A 74 3.38 22.33 -18.18
C ASP A 74 4.68 22.15 -17.37
N GLY A 75 4.82 21.01 -16.70
CA GLY A 75 5.97 20.70 -15.85
C GLY A 75 6.07 21.52 -14.57
N LYS A 76 4.96 22.08 -14.08
CA LYS A 76 4.88 22.75 -12.77
C LYS A 76 4.28 21.85 -11.70
N GLU A 77 4.46 22.26 -10.44
CA GLU A 77 3.74 21.62 -9.32
C GLU A 77 2.24 21.73 -9.53
N VAL A 78 1.50 20.72 -9.06
CA VAL A 78 0.05 20.65 -9.18
C VAL A 78 -0.59 21.93 -8.63
N SER A 79 -1.42 22.56 -9.45
CA SER A 79 -2.06 23.84 -9.13
C SER A 79 -3.15 23.75 -8.04
N ILE A 80 -3.65 22.54 -7.75
CA ILE A 80 -4.73 22.31 -6.78
C ILE A 80 -4.21 22.00 -5.36
N ASP A 81 -4.99 22.37 -4.34
CA ASP A 81 -4.70 22.00 -2.96
C ASP A 81 -4.98 20.51 -2.74
N LEU A 82 -3.96 19.75 -2.32
CA LEU A 82 -4.10 18.34 -1.97
C LEU A 82 -5.00 18.11 -0.74
N LYS A 83 -5.31 19.15 0.03
CA LYS A 83 -6.26 19.09 1.14
C LYS A 83 -7.69 19.44 0.74
N ALA A 84 -7.93 19.77 -0.53
CA ALA A 84 -9.26 20.04 -1.04
C ALA A 84 -10.22 18.86 -0.83
N ASP A 85 -11.51 19.19 -0.97
CA ASP A 85 -12.61 18.23 -0.92
C ASP A 85 -12.50 17.17 -2.01
N GLY A 86 -13.11 16.01 -1.74
CA GLY A 86 -13.08 14.86 -2.66
C GLY A 86 -13.58 15.21 -4.07
N SER A 87 -14.63 16.02 -4.16
CA SER A 87 -15.20 16.46 -5.45
C SER A 87 -14.21 17.25 -6.28
N VAL A 88 -13.49 18.21 -5.67
CA VAL A 88 -12.49 19.04 -6.38
C VAL A 88 -11.35 18.17 -6.93
N LEU A 89 -10.96 17.14 -6.17
CA LEU A 89 -9.92 16.20 -6.60
C LEU A 89 -10.39 15.32 -7.75
N TYR A 90 -11.65 14.89 -7.73
CA TYR A 90 -12.24 14.15 -8.83
C TYR A 90 -12.35 14.99 -10.10
N ASP A 91 -12.86 16.22 -9.99
CA ASP A 91 -13.00 17.12 -11.13
C ASP A 91 -11.63 17.42 -11.77
N TYR A 92 -10.60 17.62 -10.94
CA TYR A 92 -9.23 17.75 -11.43
C TYR A 92 -8.76 16.47 -12.11
N PHE A 93 -8.94 15.31 -11.47
CA PHE A 93 -8.43 14.05 -11.99
C PHE A 93 -9.14 13.62 -13.28
N GLU A 94 -10.43 13.92 -13.44
CA GLU A 94 -11.20 13.70 -14.67
C GLU A 94 -10.63 14.47 -15.87
N SER A 95 -10.02 15.63 -15.62
CA SER A 95 -9.37 16.39 -16.68
C SER A 95 -8.00 15.84 -17.09
N VAL A 96 -7.41 14.95 -16.28
CA VAL A 96 -6.14 14.26 -16.55
C VAL A 96 -6.39 12.88 -17.15
N LEU A 97 -7.35 12.17 -16.57
CA LEU A 97 -7.75 10.82 -16.95
C LEU A 97 -9.28 10.74 -16.92
N PRO A 98 -9.98 11.03 -18.04
CA PRO A 98 -11.45 11.10 -18.06
C PRO A 98 -12.15 9.78 -17.75
N GLU A 99 -11.53 8.64 -18.08
CA GLU A 99 -12.14 7.31 -17.96
C GLU A 99 -11.84 6.59 -16.64
N PHE A 100 -11.26 7.28 -15.64
CA PHE A 100 -10.95 6.65 -14.36
C PHE A 100 -12.21 6.19 -13.61
N ASP A 101 -12.10 5.04 -12.94
CA ASP A 101 -13.20 4.45 -12.17
C ASP A 101 -13.37 5.17 -10.83
N LYS A 102 -14.43 5.99 -10.71
CA LYS A 102 -14.73 6.78 -9.50
C LYS A 102 -15.12 5.91 -8.29
N ASP A 103 -15.56 4.67 -8.49
CA ASP A 103 -15.95 3.74 -7.43
C ASP A 103 -14.75 3.02 -6.82
N ARG A 104 -13.69 2.80 -7.61
CA ARG A 104 -12.45 2.13 -7.18
C ARG A 104 -11.34 3.10 -6.79
N VAL A 105 -11.30 4.26 -7.42
CA VAL A 105 -10.30 5.29 -7.15
C VAL A 105 -10.83 6.24 -6.09
N TYR A 106 -10.29 6.15 -4.87
CA TYR A 106 -10.71 7.03 -3.79
C TYR A 106 -10.00 8.39 -3.87
N PRO A 107 -10.56 9.46 -3.27
CA PRO A 107 -9.89 10.76 -3.26
C PRO A 107 -8.53 10.71 -2.57
N SER A 108 -8.35 9.78 -1.61
CA SER A 108 -7.06 9.55 -0.96
C SER A 108 -5.98 9.01 -1.90
N ASP A 109 -6.36 8.25 -2.93
CA ASP A 109 -5.40 7.73 -3.92
C ASP A 109 -5.00 8.84 -4.88
N ILE A 110 -5.96 9.66 -5.32
CA ILE A 110 -5.68 10.89 -6.09
C ILE A 110 -4.73 11.80 -5.32
N LYS A 111 -5.00 12.05 -4.03
CA LYS A 111 -4.08 12.82 -3.16
C LYS A 111 -2.67 12.24 -3.12
N LYS A 112 -2.53 10.91 -3.05
CA LYS A 112 -1.22 10.26 -3.06
C LYS A 112 -0.51 10.46 -4.40
N VAL A 113 -1.20 10.24 -5.52
CA VAL A 113 -0.64 10.39 -6.87
C VAL A 113 -0.15 11.83 -7.11
N LEU A 114 -0.94 12.85 -6.74
CA LEU A 114 -0.54 14.25 -6.87
C LEU A 114 0.65 14.60 -5.96
N ALA A 115 0.68 14.05 -4.75
CA ALA A 115 1.82 14.24 -3.85
C ALA A 115 3.10 13.62 -4.42
N TRP A 116 2.99 12.41 -4.98
CA TRP A 116 4.09 11.72 -5.64
C TRP A 116 4.58 12.48 -6.87
N TYR A 117 3.67 12.99 -7.70
CA TYR A 117 4.01 13.83 -8.84
C TYR A 117 4.86 15.04 -8.42
N ASN A 118 4.40 15.81 -7.41
CA ASN A 118 5.14 16.98 -6.92
C ASN A 118 6.54 16.61 -6.39
N GLN A 119 6.68 15.44 -5.77
CA GLN A 119 7.99 14.96 -5.32
C GLN A 119 8.88 14.53 -6.49
N LEU A 120 8.35 13.80 -7.46
CA LEU A 120 9.10 13.35 -8.63
C LEU A 120 9.58 14.55 -9.46
N LEU A 121 8.73 15.57 -9.60
CA LEU A 121 9.08 16.81 -10.28
C LEU A 121 10.24 17.54 -9.60
N LYS A 122 10.26 17.62 -8.27
CA LYS A 122 11.35 18.27 -7.49
C LYS A 122 12.71 17.59 -7.64
N HIS A 123 12.73 16.33 -8.07
CA HIS A 123 13.95 15.57 -8.29
C HIS A 123 14.26 15.36 -9.78
N ASP A 124 13.54 16.05 -10.68
CA ASP A 124 13.69 15.93 -12.15
C ASP A 124 13.56 14.47 -12.63
N LEU A 125 12.71 13.69 -11.96
CA LEU A 125 12.52 12.26 -12.26
C LEU A 125 11.41 12.01 -13.27
N ILE A 126 10.66 13.05 -13.69
CA ILE A 126 9.58 12.93 -14.68
C ILE A 126 10.13 13.15 -16.08
N SER A 127 9.86 12.20 -16.96
CA SER A 127 10.18 12.29 -18.38
C SER A 127 9.08 11.63 -19.18
N GLU A 128 9.11 11.80 -20.51
CA GLU A 128 8.21 11.07 -21.39
C GLU A 128 8.33 9.56 -21.12
N PRO A 129 7.21 8.84 -20.94
CA PRO A 129 7.21 7.39 -20.87
C PRO A 129 7.71 6.88 -22.22
N LYS A 130 8.72 6.00 -22.19
CA LYS A 130 9.04 5.23 -23.39
C LYS A 130 8.03 4.09 -23.40
N GLU A 131 7.32 3.95 -24.49
CA GLU A 131 6.51 2.77 -24.76
C GLU A 131 7.49 1.58 -24.87
N GLU A 132 7.65 0.86 -23.77
CA GLU A 132 7.88 -0.57 -23.86
C GLU A 132 6.50 -1.15 -24.12
N GLU A 133 6.27 -1.64 -25.33
CA GLU A 133 5.06 -2.35 -25.76
C GLU A 133 4.82 -3.52 -24.78
N GLU A 134 4.02 -3.30 -23.74
CA GLU A 134 3.36 -4.39 -23.04
C GLU A 134 2.12 -4.74 -23.85
N GLU A 135 2.25 -5.77 -24.69
CA GLU A 135 1.15 -6.43 -25.35
C GLU A 135 0.05 -6.75 -24.33
N ALA A 136 -1.13 -6.21 -24.62
CA ALA A 136 -2.38 -6.58 -23.99
C ALA A 136 -2.63 -8.09 -24.15
N GLU A 137 -2.58 -8.85 -23.07
CA GLU A 137 -3.27 -10.14 -22.99
C GLU A 137 -4.54 -9.95 -22.17
N SER A 138 -5.56 -9.48 -22.89
CA SER A 138 -6.97 -9.69 -22.55
C SER A 138 -7.24 -11.20 -22.58
N GLU A 139 -7.38 -11.82 -21.41
CA GLU A 139 -8.18 -13.04 -21.30
C GLU A 139 -9.37 -12.81 -20.37
N LYS A 140 -10.41 -12.27 -21.00
CA LYS A 140 -11.80 -12.33 -20.56
C LYS A 140 -12.31 -13.72 -20.93
N GLU A 141 -12.43 -14.63 -19.96
CA GLU A 141 -13.35 -15.76 -20.10
C GLU A 141 -14.46 -15.64 -19.04
N GLU A 142 -15.67 -15.75 -19.57
CA GLU A 142 -16.94 -15.38 -18.99
C GLU A 142 -17.52 -16.51 -18.14
N THR A 143 -18.37 -16.08 -17.21
CA THR A 143 -19.25 -16.79 -16.29
C THR A 143 -20.04 -18.00 -16.82
N ALA A 144 -20.39 -18.86 -15.84
CA ALA A 144 -21.71 -19.49 -15.61
C ALA A 144 -21.84 -21.03 -15.75
N GLU A 145 -21.88 -21.65 -14.57
CA GLU A 145 -22.99 -22.51 -14.10
C GLU A 145 -23.35 -23.79 -14.86
N SER A 146 -23.01 -24.94 -14.25
CA SER A 146 -23.98 -26.04 -14.13
C SER A 146 -23.70 -26.90 -12.90
N ALA A 147 -24.54 -26.76 -11.88
CA ALA A 147 -24.86 -27.85 -10.97
C ALA A 147 -26.03 -28.64 -11.56
N PRO A 148 -26.07 -29.97 -11.42
CA PRO A 148 -27.15 -30.48 -10.58
C PRO A 148 -26.73 -31.59 -9.61
N ALA A 149 -27.44 -31.59 -8.49
CA ALA A 149 -27.32 -32.48 -7.34
C ALA A 149 -27.73 -33.95 -7.61
N LYS A 150 -27.06 -34.88 -6.92
CA LYS A 150 -27.62 -36.11 -6.32
C LYS A 150 -26.64 -36.59 -5.23
N LYS A 151 -26.92 -36.33 -3.95
CA LYS A 151 -27.70 -37.13 -2.98
C LYS A 151 -26.87 -38.19 -2.23
N LYS A 152 -26.87 -38.01 -0.90
CA LYS A 152 -26.95 -39.01 0.18
C LYS A 152 -25.62 -39.65 0.62
N ALA A 153 -25.34 -39.95 1.88
CA ALA A 153 -25.65 -39.47 3.24
C ALA A 153 -24.83 -40.42 4.16
N GLU A 154 -24.32 -39.91 5.28
CA GLU A 154 -23.81 -40.66 6.47
C GLU A 154 -22.62 -41.61 6.22
N GLU A 155 -21.55 -41.65 7.04
CA GLU A 155 -21.58 -42.00 8.46
C GLU A 155 -20.22 -41.68 9.11
N LYS A 156 -20.23 -40.91 10.20
CA LYS A 156 -19.21 -40.89 11.26
C LYS A 156 -19.87 -41.69 12.39
N PRO A 157 -19.20 -42.64 13.09
CA PRO A 157 -18.13 -42.25 14.01
C PRO A 157 -17.00 -43.28 14.23
N LYS A 158 -15.76 -42.81 14.38
CA LYS A 158 -14.74 -43.55 15.15
C LYS A 158 -14.15 -42.65 16.23
N ALA A 159 -14.44 -43.02 17.47
CA ALA A 159 -13.85 -42.51 18.69
C ALA A 159 -12.35 -42.81 18.76
N PRO A 160 -11.60 -42.01 19.55
CA PRO A 160 -10.56 -42.58 20.39
C PRO A 160 -10.92 -42.39 21.86
N LYS A 161 -11.03 -43.53 22.56
CA LYS A 161 -10.97 -43.63 24.01
C LYS A 161 -9.62 -43.07 24.49
N LYS A 162 -9.63 -42.18 25.49
CA LYS A 162 -8.63 -42.22 26.56
C LYS A 162 -9.18 -41.57 27.83
N ALA A 163 -9.59 -42.40 28.76
CA ALA A 163 -9.68 -42.06 30.18
C ALA A 163 -8.30 -42.25 30.80
N ALA A 164 -7.81 -41.21 31.49
CA ALA A 164 -6.86 -41.32 32.61
C ALA A 164 -6.74 -39.93 33.28
N ALA A 165 -7.50 -39.71 34.35
CA ALA A 165 -7.12 -38.81 35.45
C ALA A 165 -6.22 -39.63 36.43
N PRO A 166 -5.58 -39.06 37.49
CA PRO A 166 -5.64 -37.69 37.99
C PRO A 166 -4.26 -37.08 38.34
N LYS A 167 -4.17 -35.75 38.55
CA LYS A 167 -3.29 -35.17 39.58
C LYS A 167 -3.79 -33.80 40.03
N LYS A 168 -4.00 -33.73 41.33
CA LYS A 168 -4.39 -32.58 42.15
C LYS A 168 -3.13 -31.75 42.46
N THR A 169 -3.36 -30.54 42.99
CA THR A 169 -2.50 -29.64 43.80
C THR A 169 -1.83 -28.41 43.16
N THR A 170 -2.52 -27.27 43.33
CA THR A 170 -2.10 -26.03 44.02
C THR A 170 -0.88 -25.23 43.53
N ALA A 171 -1.10 -23.98 43.10
CA ALA A 171 -0.78 -22.76 43.86
C ALA A 171 -0.81 -21.50 42.95
N ARG A 172 -1.85 -20.67 43.09
CA ARG A 172 -1.83 -19.26 42.68
C ARG A 172 -2.74 -18.49 43.63
N THR A 173 -2.14 -17.77 44.57
CA THR A 173 -2.65 -16.48 45.06
C THR A 173 -1.51 -15.74 45.76
N GLU A 174 -1.37 -14.49 45.32
CA GLU A 174 -0.34 -13.51 45.64
C GLU A 174 -0.13 -13.25 47.13
N GLY A 175 1.15 -13.14 47.49
CA GLY A 175 1.62 -12.61 48.76
C GLY A 175 1.46 -11.09 48.85
N ALA A 176 1.05 -10.66 50.04
CA ALA A 176 0.87 -9.28 50.43
C ALA A 176 2.20 -8.59 50.83
N LYS A 177 2.22 -7.26 50.63
CA LYS A 177 3.02 -6.22 51.31
C LYS A 177 4.55 -6.19 51.07
N LYS A 178 5.05 -5.08 50.51
CA LYS A 178 5.56 -3.95 51.30
C LYS A 178 5.95 -2.74 50.43
N THR A 179 5.41 -1.61 50.86
CA THR A 179 5.76 -0.22 50.59
C THR A 179 7.26 0.07 50.69
N ASN A 180 7.81 0.89 49.80
CA ASN A 180 8.84 1.84 50.19
C ASN A 180 8.76 3.13 49.36
N THR A 181 8.45 4.21 50.08
CA THR A 181 8.20 5.55 49.55
C THR A 181 9.50 6.31 49.32
N ILE A 182 9.51 7.00 48.19
CA ILE A 182 10.45 8.01 47.69
C ILE A 182 11.02 8.94 48.77
N ARG A 183 12.35 9.10 48.81
CA ARG A 183 13.07 10.22 49.45
C ARG A 183 14.05 10.85 48.46
N LYS A 184 13.73 12.06 47.99
CA LYS A 184 14.61 13.17 47.51
C LYS A 184 13.69 14.08 46.69
N THR A 185 13.53 15.37 46.94
CA THR A 185 14.59 16.39 47.07
C THR A 185 14.11 17.64 47.80
N LYS A 186 15.07 18.22 48.53
CA LYS A 186 15.12 19.55 49.15
C LYS A 186 15.56 20.60 48.10
N LYS A 187 14.80 21.69 47.91
CA LYS A 187 15.27 23.08 47.66
C LYS A 187 14.13 23.93 47.08
N GLY A 188 13.97 25.15 47.59
CA GLY A 188 13.12 26.20 47.02
C GLY A 188 12.31 26.85 48.11
#